data_AF-A0A352EW33-F1
#
_entry.id   AF-A0A352EW33-F1
#
_cell.length_a   1.000
_cell.length_b   1.000
_cell.length_c   1.000
_cell.angle_alpha   90.00
_cell.angle_beta   90.00
_cell.angle_gamma   90.00
#
_symmetry.space_group_name_H-M   'P 1'
#
loop_
_entity.id
_entity.type
_entity.pdbx_description
1 polymer ?
#
loop_
_entity_poly.entity_id
_entity_poly.type
_entity_poly.pdbx_seq_one_letter_code
_entity_poly.pdbx_strand_id
1 'polypeptide(L)'
;MIRRINYTGRKRITRDHVSVVVHSNPSGPARFDAKVELEDYSLPKEATVSVEAYRQTGWMRFDFGTVYELIPSENRELTEFDSPEGVRFRVRVTSGEPTPGKLLAEADQIPFQLSEEQEEKRAPLLPVASEDLDFEITKMDFADRPLLLVNSSLGDWRTVAKLPVFVSLVYPQVLRQILTRILWVEKYHEVDDVEDWRAEWLRYATRLPGVSAPPEEKGFSEYDDWVDNAVAAFSKSHGMLEQFRTYWKEEQS
;
A
#
# COMPACT_ATOMS: atom_id res chain seq x y z
N MET A 1 6.98 12.81 -16.28
CA MET A 1 6.81 11.49 -16.92
C MET A 1 8.10 10.67 -16.80
N ILE A 2 8.24 9.82 -15.79
CA ILE A 2 9.40 8.90 -15.68
C ILE A 2 9.11 7.72 -16.60
N ARG A 3 9.79 7.67 -17.74
CA ARG A 3 9.70 6.57 -18.71
C ARG A 3 10.30 5.33 -18.04
N ARG A 4 9.47 4.36 -17.61
CA ARG A 4 9.96 3.06 -17.11
C ARG A 4 10.67 2.33 -18.26
N ILE A 5 12.00 2.43 -18.31
CA ILE A 5 12.81 1.81 -19.36
C ILE A 5 12.74 0.29 -19.19
N ASN A 6 12.11 -0.38 -20.15
CA ASN A 6 12.12 -1.84 -20.23
C ASN A 6 13.42 -2.31 -20.89
N TYR A 7 14.52 -2.28 -20.13
CA TYR A 7 15.86 -2.59 -20.64
C TYR A 7 16.04 -4.08 -21.01
N THR A 8 15.19 -4.98 -20.49
CA THR A 8 15.31 -6.43 -20.68
C THR A 8 14.34 -7.00 -21.71
N GLY A 9 13.38 -6.20 -22.21
CA GLY A 9 12.25 -6.69 -22.99
C GLY A 9 11.27 -7.54 -22.17
N ARG A 10 11.21 -7.32 -20.84
CA ARG A 10 10.37 -8.11 -19.94
C ARG A 10 8.89 -8.00 -20.32
N LYS A 11 8.19 -9.13 -20.26
CA LYS A 11 6.74 -9.18 -20.41
C LYS A 11 6.07 -8.74 -19.09
N ARG A 12 5.02 -7.94 -19.19
CA ARG A 12 4.17 -7.62 -18.03
C ARG A 12 3.21 -8.79 -17.84
N ILE A 13 3.23 -9.40 -16.66
CA ILE A 13 2.19 -10.33 -16.22
C ILE A 13 1.03 -9.48 -15.70
N THR A 14 -0.19 -9.75 -16.18
CA THR A 14 -1.39 -9.06 -15.73
C THR A 14 -1.72 -9.48 -14.30
N ARG A 15 -2.29 -8.56 -13.52
CA ARG A 15 -2.62 -8.84 -12.11
C ARG A 15 -3.68 -9.94 -11.99
N ASP A 16 -4.59 -10.05 -12.96
CA ASP A 16 -5.64 -11.05 -12.96
C ASP A 16 -5.10 -12.49 -13.09
N HIS A 17 -3.86 -12.65 -13.57
CA HIS A 17 -3.19 -13.95 -13.66
C HIS A 17 -2.40 -14.30 -12.40
N VAL A 18 -2.50 -13.49 -11.34
CA VAL A 18 -1.89 -13.76 -10.03
C VAL A 18 -2.87 -13.47 -8.91
N SER A 19 -3.20 -14.50 -8.12
CA SER A 19 -3.97 -14.33 -6.89
C SER A 19 -3.12 -14.70 -5.69
N VAL A 20 -3.14 -13.85 -4.66
CA VAL A 20 -2.46 -14.12 -3.39
C VAL A 20 -3.49 -14.09 -2.26
N VAL A 21 -3.49 -15.13 -1.43
CA VAL A 21 -4.30 -15.22 -0.21
C VAL A 21 -3.35 -15.26 0.97
N VAL A 22 -3.57 -14.38 1.95
CA VAL A 22 -2.81 -14.34 3.20
C VAL A 22 -3.69 -14.87 4.33
N HIS A 23 -3.10 -15.81 5.07
CA HIS A 23 -3.66 -16.46 6.24
C HIS A 23 -3.00 -15.85 7.49
N SER A 24 -3.78 -15.09 8.24
CA SER A 24 -3.35 -14.56 9.53
C SER A 24 -3.09 -15.70 10.52
N ASN A 25 -2.03 -15.58 11.31
CA ASN A 25 -1.72 -16.49 12.40
C ASN A 25 -1.65 -15.68 13.71
N PRO A 26 -2.58 -15.84 14.65
CA PRO A 26 -2.57 -15.07 15.90
C PRO A 26 -1.32 -15.31 16.78
N SER A 27 -0.66 -16.45 16.61
CA SER A 27 0.45 -16.89 17.47
C SER A 27 1.80 -16.93 16.74
N GLY A 28 1.89 -16.37 15.54
CA GLY A 28 3.09 -16.45 14.70
C GLY A 28 3.00 -15.63 13.42
N PRO A 29 3.98 -15.74 12.50
CA PRO A 29 3.96 -15.02 11.25
C PRO A 29 2.76 -15.43 10.39
N ALA A 30 2.18 -14.49 9.66
CA ALA A 30 1.18 -14.79 8.65
C ALA A 30 1.78 -15.69 7.56
N ARG A 31 0.98 -16.54 6.94
CA ARG A 31 1.39 -17.38 5.81
C ARG A 31 0.63 -16.97 4.56
N PHE A 32 1.20 -17.14 3.38
CA PHE A 32 0.46 -16.91 2.14
C PHE A 32 0.43 -18.13 1.20
N ASP A 33 -0.60 -18.18 0.38
CA ASP A 33 -0.73 -19.04 -0.78
C ASP A 33 -0.88 -18.14 -2.02
N ALA A 34 -0.24 -18.53 -3.13
CA ALA A 34 -0.32 -17.80 -4.39
C ALA A 34 -0.59 -18.74 -5.55
N LYS A 35 -1.47 -18.32 -6.45
CA LYS A 35 -1.70 -18.94 -7.76
C LYS A 35 -1.12 -18.02 -8.81
N VAL A 36 -0.34 -18.58 -9.74
CA VAL A 36 0.31 -17.84 -10.82
C VAL A 36 0.00 -18.55 -12.13
N GLU A 37 -0.61 -17.83 -13.08
CA GLU A 37 -0.99 -18.35 -14.40
C GLU A 37 -0.03 -17.78 -15.45
N LEU A 38 0.77 -18.64 -16.10
CA LEU A 38 1.88 -18.23 -16.97
C LEU A 38 1.77 -18.73 -18.41
N GLU A 39 0.75 -19.51 -18.75
CA GLU A 39 0.65 -20.20 -20.05
C GLU A 39 0.66 -19.23 -21.24
N ASP A 40 -0.01 -18.09 -21.10
CA ASP A 40 -0.21 -17.12 -22.19
C ASP A 40 1.01 -16.24 -22.49
N TYR A 41 2.08 -16.33 -21.68
CA TYR A 41 3.22 -15.42 -21.79
C TYR A 41 4.37 -15.99 -22.64
N SER A 42 4.23 -17.20 -23.20
CA SER A 42 5.27 -17.85 -24.03
C SER A 42 6.67 -17.76 -23.40
N LEU A 43 6.77 -18.09 -22.11
CA LEU A 43 8.01 -18.03 -21.34
C LEU A 43 8.78 -19.36 -21.49
N PRO A 44 10.12 -19.37 -21.40
CA PRO A 44 10.90 -20.60 -21.38
C PRO A 44 10.47 -21.49 -20.22
N LYS A 45 10.33 -22.79 -20.47
CA LYS A 45 9.84 -23.77 -19.51
C LYS A 45 10.71 -23.85 -18.26
N GLU A 46 12.01 -23.68 -18.45
CA GLU A 46 13.05 -23.77 -17.44
C GLU A 46 13.29 -22.44 -16.71
N ALA A 47 12.57 -21.37 -17.07
CA ALA A 47 12.67 -20.10 -16.38
C ALA A 47 12.16 -20.23 -14.95
N THR A 48 12.92 -19.69 -13.99
CA THR A 48 12.60 -19.74 -12.56
C THR A 48 11.53 -18.72 -12.22
N VAL A 49 10.59 -19.13 -11.39
CA VAL A 49 9.50 -18.30 -10.89
C VAL A 49 9.74 -18.04 -9.41
N SER A 50 9.67 -16.78 -8.98
CA SER A 50 9.69 -16.44 -7.56
C SER A 50 8.61 -15.43 -7.23
N VAL A 51 8.02 -15.62 -6.05
CA VAL A 51 7.09 -14.67 -5.44
C VAL A 51 7.85 -13.91 -4.36
N GLU A 52 7.80 -12.59 -4.42
CA GLU A 52 8.43 -11.71 -3.45
C GLU A 52 7.34 -10.99 -2.66
N ALA A 53 7.44 -10.98 -1.33
CA ALA A 53 6.65 -10.15 -0.44
C ALA A 53 7.51 -8.96 0.01
N TYR A 54 6.96 -7.75 -0.01
CA TYR A 54 7.69 -6.56 0.38
C TYR A 54 6.81 -5.50 1.03
N ARG A 55 7.43 -4.76 1.96
CA ARG A 55 6.93 -3.54 2.60
C ARG A 55 8.14 -2.74 3.07
N GLN A 56 8.28 -1.51 2.59
CA GLN A 56 9.47 -0.67 2.86
C GLN A 56 10.79 -1.36 2.46
N THR A 57 11.72 -1.49 3.41
CA THR A 57 12.98 -2.23 3.30
C THR A 57 12.81 -3.71 3.62
N GLY A 58 11.68 -4.11 4.22
CA GLY A 58 11.34 -5.51 4.48
C GLY A 58 11.02 -6.22 3.18
N TRP A 59 11.70 -7.33 2.94
CA TRP A 59 11.58 -8.10 1.70
C TRP A 59 11.85 -9.58 1.96
N MET A 60 11.01 -10.43 1.38
CA MET A 60 11.16 -11.88 1.41
C MET A 60 10.95 -12.44 0.01
N ARG A 61 11.75 -13.44 -0.38
CA ARG A 61 11.62 -14.14 -1.66
C ARG A 61 11.37 -15.62 -1.45
N PHE A 62 10.35 -16.11 -2.13
CA PHE A 62 9.90 -17.49 -2.09
C PHE A 62 10.08 -18.11 -3.47
N ASP A 63 10.71 -19.27 -3.52
CA ASP A 63 10.86 -20.05 -4.75
C ASP A 63 9.53 -20.70 -5.10
N PHE A 64 9.13 -20.58 -6.36
CA PHE A 64 7.90 -21.14 -6.92
C PHE A 64 8.19 -22.14 -8.04
N GLY A 65 9.43 -22.60 -8.16
CA GLY A 65 9.87 -23.58 -9.14
C GLY A 65 10.12 -22.93 -10.51
N THR A 66 9.62 -23.58 -11.56
CA THR A 66 9.80 -23.13 -12.94
C THR A 66 8.48 -22.86 -13.63
N VAL A 67 8.51 -22.22 -14.80
CA VAL A 67 7.31 -22.03 -15.64
C VAL A 67 6.62 -23.36 -15.97
N TYR A 68 7.40 -24.44 -16.14
CA TYR A 68 6.87 -25.76 -16.42
C TYR A 68 6.36 -26.50 -15.18
N GLU A 69 7.01 -26.29 -14.04
CA GLU A 69 6.73 -26.99 -12.79
C GLU A 69 6.66 -25.99 -11.64
N LEU A 70 5.46 -25.42 -11.45
CA LEU A 70 5.15 -24.46 -10.40
C LEU A 70 4.96 -25.19 -9.05
N ILE A 71 6.06 -25.37 -8.32
CA ILE A 71 6.07 -25.98 -6.99
C ILE A 71 6.50 -24.92 -5.98
N PRO A 72 5.56 -24.31 -5.24
CA PRO A 72 5.86 -23.36 -4.18
C PRO A 72 6.70 -24.00 -3.08
N SER A 73 7.63 -23.23 -2.50
CA SER A 73 8.35 -23.62 -1.29
C SER A 73 7.38 -23.98 -0.14
N GLU A 74 7.73 -24.98 0.68
CA GLU A 74 6.87 -25.39 1.80
C GLU A 74 6.67 -24.25 2.81
N ASN A 75 7.78 -23.57 3.15
CA ASN A 75 7.77 -22.38 3.99
C ASN A 75 7.39 -21.15 3.16
N ARG A 76 6.27 -20.53 3.56
CA ARG A 76 5.69 -19.29 3.00
C ARG A 76 5.23 -18.36 4.12
N GLU A 77 5.92 -18.43 5.25
CA GLU A 77 5.70 -17.55 6.40
C GLU A 77 6.31 -16.17 6.13
N LEU A 78 5.57 -15.12 6.48
CA LEU A 78 5.91 -13.72 6.32
C LEU A 78 6.65 -13.22 7.58
N THR A 79 7.83 -13.77 7.85
CA THR A 79 8.57 -13.55 9.11
C THR A 79 9.18 -12.16 9.25
N GLU A 80 9.37 -11.42 8.16
CA GLU A 80 9.94 -10.07 8.16
C GLU A 80 8.89 -8.98 8.42
N PHE A 81 7.62 -9.34 8.67
CA PHE A 81 6.53 -8.37 8.81
C PHE A 81 5.72 -8.62 10.09
N ASP A 82 5.61 -7.59 10.93
CA ASP A 82 4.79 -7.63 12.16
C ASP A 82 3.29 -7.82 11.87
N SER A 83 2.86 -7.44 10.67
CA SER A 83 1.48 -7.53 10.21
C SER A 83 1.44 -7.70 8.69
N PRO A 84 0.47 -8.45 8.14
CA PRO A 84 0.33 -8.59 6.70
C PRO A 84 -0.17 -7.31 6.02
N GLU A 85 -0.82 -6.39 6.75
CA GLU A 85 -1.28 -5.13 6.20
C GLU A 85 -0.14 -4.31 5.57
N GLY A 86 -0.44 -3.73 4.40
CA GLY A 86 0.54 -2.96 3.62
C GLY A 86 1.55 -3.82 2.86
N VAL A 87 1.65 -5.13 3.11
CA VAL A 87 2.50 -6.03 2.32
C VAL A 87 1.99 -6.10 0.88
N ARG A 88 2.91 -6.00 -0.08
CA ARG A 88 2.64 -6.21 -1.50
C ARG A 88 3.40 -7.40 -2.00
N PHE A 89 2.85 -8.02 -3.05
CA PHE A 89 3.48 -9.14 -3.72
C PHE A 89 3.96 -8.74 -5.11
N ARG A 90 5.01 -9.41 -5.56
CA ARG A 90 5.51 -9.37 -6.94
C ARG A 90 5.86 -10.77 -7.39
N VAL A 91 5.52 -11.10 -8.63
CA VAL A 91 6.00 -12.31 -9.31
C VAL A 91 7.12 -11.89 -10.24
N ARG A 92 8.25 -12.58 -10.17
CA ARG A 92 9.35 -12.46 -11.12
C ARG A 92 9.61 -13.79 -11.81
N VAL A 93 9.77 -13.72 -13.13
CA VAL A 93 10.24 -14.84 -13.95
C VAL A 93 11.60 -14.48 -14.51
N THR A 94 12.62 -15.25 -14.15
CA THR A 94 14.00 -15.05 -14.61
C THR A 94 14.46 -16.21 -15.48
N SER A 95 15.25 -15.94 -16.51
CA SER A 95 15.83 -17.01 -17.32
C SER A 95 16.73 -17.90 -16.47
N GLY A 96 16.69 -19.19 -16.78
CA GLY A 96 17.70 -20.14 -16.37
C GLY A 96 18.95 -20.06 -17.26
N GLU A 97 19.73 -21.14 -17.24
CA GLU A 97 20.90 -21.31 -18.10
C GLU A 97 20.55 -21.19 -19.60
N PRO A 98 21.44 -20.64 -20.46
CA PRO A 98 22.82 -20.20 -20.20
C PRO A 98 22.95 -18.74 -19.72
N THR A 99 21.84 -18.04 -19.53
CA THR A 99 21.83 -16.63 -19.12
C THR A 99 21.04 -16.47 -17.81
N PRO A 100 21.53 -17.02 -16.69
CA PRO A 100 20.80 -16.98 -15.43
C PRO A 100 20.53 -15.53 -14.99
N GLY A 101 19.33 -15.30 -14.44
CA GLY A 101 18.99 -14.05 -13.75
C GLY A 101 18.50 -12.90 -14.64
N LYS A 102 18.40 -13.06 -15.97
CA LYS A 102 17.74 -12.04 -16.81
C LYS A 102 16.24 -12.06 -16.52
N LEU A 103 15.67 -10.90 -16.14
CA LEU A 103 14.24 -10.74 -15.89
C LEU A 103 13.45 -10.82 -17.20
N LEU A 104 12.67 -11.90 -17.36
CA LEU A 104 11.85 -12.21 -18.53
C LEU A 104 10.42 -11.71 -18.40
N ALA A 105 9.84 -11.79 -17.19
CA ALA A 105 8.50 -11.31 -16.93
C ALA A 105 8.31 -10.86 -15.48
N GLU A 106 7.35 -9.96 -15.26
CA GLU A 106 7.06 -9.38 -13.95
C GLU A 106 5.57 -9.03 -13.82
N ALA A 107 4.95 -9.43 -12.71
CA ALA A 107 3.75 -8.80 -12.17
C ALA A 107 4.14 -8.12 -10.86
N ASP A 108 3.82 -6.85 -10.71
CA ASP A 108 4.17 -6.05 -9.54
C ASP A 108 2.93 -5.40 -8.94
N GLN A 109 3.05 -4.99 -7.67
CA GLN A 109 1.97 -4.33 -6.93
C GLN A 109 0.73 -5.22 -6.85
N ILE A 110 0.95 -6.52 -6.60
CA ILE A 110 -0.10 -7.52 -6.53
C ILE A 110 -0.74 -7.40 -5.13
N PRO A 111 -2.04 -7.08 -5.03
CA PRO A 111 -2.74 -7.10 -3.76
C PRO A 111 -2.95 -8.54 -3.29
N PHE A 112 -3.13 -8.73 -1.99
CA PHE A 112 -3.57 -10.00 -1.44
C PHE A 112 -4.97 -9.88 -0.84
N GLN A 113 -5.65 -11.01 -0.71
CA GLN A 113 -6.90 -11.16 0.03
C GLN A 113 -6.60 -11.79 1.39
N LEU A 114 -7.22 -11.29 2.46
CA LEU A 114 -7.19 -11.99 3.75
C LEU A 114 -8.16 -13.16 3.71
N SER A 115 -7.73 -14.33 4.19
CA SER A 115 -8.56 -15.56 4.13
C SER A 115 -9.89 -15.48 4.89
N GLU A 116 -10.01 -14.54 5.83
CA GLU A 116 -11.22 -14.30 6.63
C GLU A 116 -12.20 -13.31 5.96
N GLU A 117 -11.80 -12.66 4.87
CA GLU A 117 -12.65 -11.69 4.16
C GLU A 117 -13.45 -12.37 3.05
N GLN A 118 -14.62 -12.92 3.42
CA GLN A 118 -15.69 -13.25 2.47
C GLN A 118 -16.45 -11.99 2.09
N GLU A 119 -15.89 -11.15 1.19
CA GLU A 119 -16.60 -10.20 0.32
C GLU A 119 -15.58 -9.32 -0.40
N GLU A 120 -15.92 -8.84 -1.60
CA GLU A 120 -15.20 -7.79 -2.35
C GLU A 120 -15.22 -6.46 -1.56
N LYS A 121 -14.54 -6.40 -0.41
CA LYS A 121 -14.32 -5.15 0.30
C LYS A 121 -13.38 -4.32 -0.56
N ARG A 122 -13.88 -3.14 -0.97
CA ARG A 122 -13.04 -2.11 -1.57
C ARG A 122 -11.84 -1.87 -0.66
N ALA A 123 -10.64 -2.04 -1.19
CA ALA A 123 -9.43 -1.73 -0.46
C ALA A 123 -9.49 -0.28 0.07
N PRO A 124 -9.15 -0.03 1.34
CA PRO A 124 -9.16 1.31 1.89
C PRO A 124 -8.14 2.18 1.14
N LEU A 125 -8.47 3.47 0.96
CA LEU A 125 -7.57 4.44 0.30
C LEU A 125 -6.25 4.60 1.08
N LEU A 126 -6.33 4.55 2.40
CA LEU A 126 -5.19 4.54 3.30
C LEU A 126 -5.10 3.17 3.99
N PRO A 127 -4.17 2.30 3.57
CA PRO A 127 -3.83 1.13 4.38
C PRO A 127 -3.19 1.58 5.70
N VAL A 128 -3.44 0.80 6.75
CA VAL A 128 -2.85 0.98 8.08
C VAL A 128 -2.19 -0.32 8.47
N ALA A 129 -0.96 -0.27 8.96
CA ALA A 129 -0.20 -1.44 9.40
C ALA A 129 0.54 -1.15 10.70
N SER A 130 1.02 -2.22 11.36
CA SER A 130 1.90 -2.09 12.52
C SER A 130 3.36 -2.30 12.18
N GLU A 131 4.21 -1.57 12.89
CA GLU A 131 5.67 -1.67 12.85
C GLU A 131 6.25 -1.19 14.19
N ASP A 132 7.43 -1.67 14.58
CA ASP A 132 8.19 -1.06 15.69
C ASP A 132 8.70 0.32 15.27
N LEU A 133 8.16 1.37 15.89
CA LEU A 133 8.47 2.77 15.59
C LEU A 133 9.28 3.45 16.71
N ASP A 134 9.96 2.67 17.55
CA ASP A 134 10.63 3.15 18.75
C ASP A 134 9.67 3.99 19.62
N PHE A 135 9.87 5.32 19.66
CA PHE A 135 9.09 6.27 20.45
C PHE A 135 8.01 7.02 19.65
N GLU A 136 7.93 6.85 18.33
CA GLU A 136 6.88 7.46 17.52
C GLU A 136 5.58 6.64 17.63
N ILE A 137 4.43 7.29 17.80
CA ILE A 137 3.12 6.58 17.85
C ILE A 137 2.69 6.16 16.45
N THR A 138 2.91 7.04 15.47
CA THR A 138 2.51 6.84 14.08
C THR A 138 3.50 7.47 13.14
N LYS A 139 3.66 6.90 11.95
CA LYS A 139 4.52 7.44 10.90
C LYS A 139 3.89 7.23 9.53
N MET A 140 4.02 8.24 8.66
CA MET A 140 3.69 8.07 7.24
C MET A 140 4.87 7.48 6.49
N ASP A 141 4.59 6.40 5.77
CA ASP A 141 5.51 5.80 4.83
C ASP A 141 5.07 6.07 3.38
N PHE A 142 6.04 6.47 2.56
CA PHE A 142 5.90 6.82 1.15
C PHE A 142 6.85 6.03 0.25
N ALA A 143 7.41 4.90 0.73
CA ALA A 143 8.32 4.06 -0.07
C ALA A 143 7.70 3.63 -1.41
N ASP A 144 6.38 3.47 -1.47
CA ASP A 144 5.67 3.15 -2.70
C ASP A 144 4.30 3.86 -2.81
N ARG A 145 3.33 3.45 -1.99
CA ARG A 145 2.05 4.16 -1.79
C ARG A 145 1.95 4.61 -0.32
N PRO A 146 1.16 5.64 0.00
CA PRO A 146 0.98 6.08 1.38
C PRO A 146 0.48 4.95 2.27
N LEU A 147 1.25 4.67 3.32
CA LEU A 147 0.94 3.70 4.35
C LEU A 147 1.04 4.40 5.71
N LEU A 148 -0.01 4.28 6.53
CA LEU A 148 0.06 4.73 7.91
C LEU A 148 0.59 3.59 8.78
N LEU A 149 1.77 3.79 9.34
CA LEU A 149 2.31 2.89 10.36
C LEU A 149 1.83 3.34 11.74
N VAL A 150 1.41 2.36 12.54
CA VAL A 150 1.06 2.52 13.95
C VAL A 150 2.02 1.66 14.77
N ASN A 151 2.55 2.22 15.85
CA ASN A 151 3.57 1.53 16.64
C ASN A 151 3.03 0.21 17.22
N SER A 152 3.72 -0.90 16.94
CA SER A 152 3.35 -2.24 17.39
C SER A 152 3.38 -2.38 18.92
N SER A 153 4.16 -1.54 19.62
CA SER A 153 4.22 -1.51 21.10
C SER A 153 2.92 -1.04 21.77
N LEU A 154 1.97 -0.47 21.02
CA LEU A 154 0.65 -0.07 21.53
C LEU A 154 -0.29 -1.26 21.76
N GLY A 155 0.11 -2.49 21.39
CA GLY A 155 -0.71 -3.69 21.53
C GLY A 155 -1.74 -3.80 20.40
N ASP A 156 -3.04 -3.74 20.72
CA ASP A 156 -4.11 -3.80 19.71
C ASP A 156 -4.20 -2.49 18.90
N TRP A 157 -3.21 -2.31 18.02
CA TRP A 157 -3.06 -1.14 17.17
C TRP A 157 -4.28 -0.91 16.26
N ARG A 158 -5.02 -1.98 15.90
CA ARG A 158 -6.23 -1.88 15.07
C ARG A 158 -7.36 -1.20 15.82
N THR A 159 -7.49 -1.49 17.11
CA THR A 159 -8.42 -0.78 17.99
C THR A 159 -7.95 0.65 18.23
N VAL A 160 -6.66 0.86 18.52
CA VAL A 160 -6.08 2.20 18.71
C VAL A 160 -6.34 3.10 17.49
N ALA A 161 -6.09 2.60 16.28
CA ALA A 161 -6.29 3.35 15.03
C ALA A 161 -7.75 3.75 14.76
N LYS A 162 -8.71 3.15 15.49
CA LYS A 162 -10.14 3.42 15.39
C LYS A 162 -10.67 4.26 16.56
N LEU A 163 -9.85 4.54 17.58
CA LEU A 163 -10.28 5.36 18.71
C LEU A 163 -10.66 6.77 18.23
N PRO A 164 -11.73 7.38 18.78
CA PRO A 164 -12.15 8.73 18.38
C PRO A 164 -11.03 9.75 18.49
N VAL A 165 -10.21 9.69 19.54
CA VAL A 165 -9.05 10.57 19.72
C VAL A 165 -7.99 10.39 18.64
N PHE A 166 -7.70 9.14 18.26
CA PHE A 166 -6.73 8.82 17.23
C PHE A 166 -7.22 9.33 15.88
N VAL A 167 -8.45 8.97 15.50
CA VAL A 167 -9.07 9.39 14.24
C VAL A 167 -9.11 10.92 14.13
N SER A 168 -9.46 11.61 15.22
CA SER A 168 -9.59 13.07 15.23
C SER A 168 -8.26 13.82 15.16
N LEU A 169 -7.19 13.28 15.74
CA LEU A 169 -5.89 13.94 15.80
C LEU A 169 -4.95 13.50 14.66
N VAL A 170 -4.97 12.21 14.29
CA VAL A 170 -4.00 11.62 13.35
C VAL A 170 -4.46 11.76 11.91
N TYR A 171 -5.69 11.37 11.56
CA TYR A 171 -6.11 11.30 10.15
C TYR A 171 -6.13 12.64 9.41
N PRO A 172 -6.53 13.78 10.02
CA PRO A 172 -6.38 15.08 9.38
C PRO A 172 -4.92 15.42 9.05
N GLN A 173 -3.99 15.04 9.94
CA GLN A 173 -2.55 15.26 9.71
C GLN A 173 -1.97 14.29 8.68
N VAL A 174 -2.48 13.07 8.61
CA VAL A 174 -2.13 12.12 7.55
C VAL A 174 -2.55 12.65 6.18
N LEU A 175 -3.81 13.08 6.04
CA LEU A 175 -4.28 13.66 4.78
C LEU A 175 -3.42 14.88 4.38
N ARG A 176 -3.11 15.75 5.33
CA ARG A 176 -2.21 16.90 5.14
C ARG A 176 -0.86 16.45 4.58
N GLN A 177 -0.18 15.52 5.26
CA GLN A 177 1.13 15.02 4.85
C GLN A 177 1.11 14.41 3.44
N ILE A 178 0.07 13.65 3.10
CA ILE A 178 -0.08 13.02 1.79
C ILE A 178 -0.24 14.09 0.70
N LEU A 179 -1.17 15.02 0.85
CA LEU A 179 -1.40 16.06 -0.14
C LEU A 179 -0.19 17.00 -0.28
N THR A 180 0.44 17.36 0.83
CA THR A 180 1.70 18.10 0.84
C THR A 180 2.78 17.33 0.08
N ARG A 181 2.97 16.03 0.34
CA ARG A 181 3.96 15.20 -0.39
C ARG A 181 3.71 15.21 -1.90
N ILE A 182 2.46 15.00 -2.32
CA ILE A 182 2.05 14.97 -3.73
C ILE A 182 2.40 16.28 -4.44
N LEU A 183 2.01 17.42 -3.86
CA LEU A 183 2.17 18.72 -4.51
C LEU A 183 3.61 19.27 -4.38
N TRP A 184 4.22 19.14 -3.20
CA TRP A 184 5.52 19.75 -2.90
C TRP A 184 6.71 18.91 -3.35
N VAL A 185 6.66 17.61 -3.10
CA VAL A 185 7.82 16.74 -3.34
C VAL A 185 7.71 16.06 -4.68
N GLU A 186 6.56 15.44 -4.97
CA GLU A 186 6.33 14.74 -6.23
C GLU A 186 6.02 15.69 -7.39
N LYS A 187 5.56 16.92 -7.07
CA LYS A 187 5.11 17.93 -8.04
C LYS A 187 4.13 17.34 -9.05
N TYR A 188 3.14 16.62 -8.52
CA TYR A 188 2.16 15.87 -9.29
C TYR A 188 0.78 16.51 -9.17
N HIS A 189 0.11 16.71 -10.31
CA HIS A 189 -1.13 17.49 -10.42
C HIS A 189 -2.24 16.76 -11.18
N GLU A 190 -1.94 15.62 -11.80
CA GLU A 190 -2.90 14.88 -12.61
C GLU A 190 -3.93 14.18 -11.71
N VAL A 191 -5.21 14.30 -12.03
CA VAL A 191 -6.30 13.68 -11.24
C VAL A 191 -6.95 12.48 -11.92
N ASP A 192 -6.63 12.25 -13.20
CA ASP A 192 -7.33 11.28 -14.04
C ASP A 192 -6.65 9.91 -14.11
N ASP A 193 -5.36 9.81 -13.82
CA ASP A 193 -4.65 8.52 -13.79
C ASP A 193 -5.27 7.59 -12.72
N VAL A 194 -5.85 6.47 -13.16
CA VAL A 194 -6.55 5.53 -12.26
C VAL A 194 -5.61 4.50 -11.65
N GLU A 195 -4.38 4.35 -12.15
CA GLU A 195 -3.40 3.42 -11.60
C GLU A 195 -2.44 4.10 -10.60
N ASP A 196 -2.40 5.44 -10.61
CA ASP A 196 -1.51 6.26 -9.80
C ASP A 196 -2.14 6.65 -8.45
N TRP A 197 -1.48 6.28 -7.36
CA TRP A 197 -1.96 6.59 -6.01
C TRP A 197 -2.10 8.10 -5.78
N ARG A 198 -1.27 8.93 -6.40
CA ARG A 198 -1.31 10.38 -6.21
C ARG A 198 -2.59 10.95 -6.80
N ALA A 199 -2.96 10.49 -8.00
CA ALA A 199 -4.22 10.85 -8.63
C ALA A 199 -5.42 10.31 -7.84
N GLU A 200 -5.35 9.10 -7.26
CA GLU A 200 -6.39 8.59 -6.35
C GLU A 200 -6.62 9.55 -5.16
N TRP A 201 -5.56 10.05 -4.53
CA TRP A 201 -5.64 10.97 -3.39
C TRP A 201 -6.11 12.38 -3.77
N LEU A 202 -5.63 12.94 -4.89
CA LEU A 202 -6.13 14.23 -5.40
C LEU A 202 -7.62 14.14 -5.78
N ARG A 203 -8.03 13.02 -6.38
CA ARG A 203 -9.44 12.74 -6.72
C ARG A 203 -10.30 12.56 -5.47
N TYR A 204 -9.76 11.96 -4.41
CA TYR A 204 -10.45 11.91 -3.12
C TYR A 204 -10.66 13.31 -2.54
N ALA A 205 -9.60 14.13 -2.49
CA ALA A 205 -9.65 15.48 -1.93
C ALA A 205 -10.64 16.39 -2.70
N THR A 206 -10.62 16.36 -4.03
CA THR A 206 -11.52 17.15 -4.88
C THR A 206 -13.00 16.73 -4.80
N ARG A 207 -13.30 15.54 -4.25
CA ARG A 207 -14.67 15.11 -3.97
C ARG A 207 -15.22 15.62 -2.64
N LEU A 208 -14.37 16.20 -1.79
CA LEU A 208 -14.81 16.77 -0.52
C LEU A 208 -15.62 18.05 -0.77
N PRO A 209 -16.68 18.31 0.02
CA PRO A 209 -17.51 19.49 -0.16
C PRO A 209 -16.70 20.80 -0.03
N GLY A 210 -16.71 21.62 -1.09
CA GLY A 210 -16.06 22.93 -1.11
C GLY A 210 -14.58 22.93 -1.48
N VAL A 211 -14.02 21.79 -1.90
CA VAL A 211 -12.64 21.68 -2.37
C VAL A 211 -12.61 21.82 -3.90
N SER A 212 -11.81 22.77 -4.41
CA SER A 212 -11.61 22.97 -5.85
C SER A 212 -10.60 21.98 -6.43
N ALA A 213 -10.44 22.00 -7.75
CA ALA A 213 -9.32 21.32 -8.42
C ALA A 213 -7.96 21.76 -7.81
N PRO A 214 -6.95 20.88 -7.77
CA PRO A 214 -5.63 21.25 -7.29
C PRO A 214 -5.03 22.36 -8.17
N PRO A 215 -4.32 23.34 -7.58
CA PRO A 215 -3.69 24.42 -8.32
C PRO A 215 -2.58 23.90 -9.25
N GLU A 216 -2.52 24.42 -10.48
CA GLU A 216 -1.48 24.08 -11.48
C GLU A 216 -0.20 24.91 -11.33
N GLU A 217 -0.25 26.03 -10.58
CA GLU A 217 0.83 27.02 -10.50
C GLU A 217 1.76 26.90 -9.27
N LYS A 218 3.01 27.34 -9.47
CA LYS A 218 4.19 27.12 -8.62
C LYS A 218 4.32 28.11 -7.45
N GLY A 219 3.21 28.60 -6.91
CA GLY A 219 3.19 29.56 -5.80
C GLY A 219 3.19 28.86 -4.45
N PHE A 220 4.08 29.27 -3.53
CA PHE A 220 4.21 28.59 -2.23
C PHE A 220 2.94 28.63 -1.38
N SER A 221 2.16 29.73 -1.41
CA SER A 221 0.96 29.83 -0.57
C SER A 221 -0.23 29.04 -1.11
N GLU A 222 -0.36 28.88 -2.43
CA GLU A 222 -1.56 28.29 -3.04
C GLU A 222 -1.69 26.79 -2.74
N TYR A 223 -0.57 26.07 -2.68
CA TYR A 223 -0.58 24.66 -2.28
C TYR A 223 -1.00 24.51 -0.82
N ASP A 224 -0.44 25.33 0.06
CA ASP A 224 -0.71 25.24 1.49
C ASP A 224 -2.17 25.61 1.78
N ASP A 225 -2.70 26.66 1.16
CA ASP A 225 -4.10 27.08 1.27
C ASP A 225 -5.06 25.99 0.73
N TRP A 226 -4.71 25.35 -0.40
CA TRP A 226 -5.53 24.27 -0.95
C TRP A 226 -5.50 23.02 -0.06
N VAL A 227 -4.33 22.64 0.47
CA VAL A 227 -4.19 21.53 1.41
C VAL A 227 -4.98 21.81 2.69
N ASP A 228 -4.89 23.02 3.23
CA ASP A 228 -5.66 23.45 4.41
C ASP A 228 -7.16 23.36 4.18
N ASN A 229 -7.65 23.83 3.04
CA ASN A 229 -9.05 23.72 2.68
C ASN A 229 -9.49 22.24 2.59
N ALA A 230 -8.70 21.40 1.92
CA ALA A 230 -8.99 19.97 1.80
C ALA A 230 -9.06 19.27 3.17
N VAL A 231 -8.11 19.56 4.07
CA VAL A 231 -8.07 19.01 5.43
C VAL A 231 -9.23 19.52 6.28
N ALA A 232 -9.60 20.79 6.15
CA ALA A 232 -10.76 21.35 6.84
C ALA A 232 -12.08 20.72 6.35
N ALA A 233 -12.24 20.55 5.04
CA ALA A 233 -13.40 19.90 4.44
C ALA A 233 -13.50 18.43 4.85
N PHE A 234 -12.38 17.70 4.88
CA PHE A 234 -12.29 16.34 5.41
C PHE A 234 -12.72 16.29 6.88
N SER A 235 -12.14 17.15 7.72
CA SER A 235 -12.39 17.17 9.16
C SER A 235 -13.84 17.48 9.48
N LYS A 236 -14.45 18.41 8.73
CA LYS A 236 -15.88 18.76 8.82
C LYS A 236 -16.77 17.60 8.38
N SER A 237 -16.46 16.97 7.25
CA SER A 237 -17.27 15.88 6.69
C SER A 237 -17.33 14.65 7.59
N HIS A 238 -16.29 14.43 8.39
CA HIS A 238 -16.20 13.30 9.33
C HIS A 238 -16.48 13.70 10.79
N GLY A 239 -16.80 14.96 11.08
CA GLY A 239 -17.13 15.43 12.42
C GLY A 239 -15.97 15.33 13.43
N MET A 240 -14.72 15.44 12.98
CA MET A 240 -13.52 15.18 13.82
C MET A 240 -13.50 16.01 15.12
N LEU A 241 -13.90 17.28 15.04
CA LEU A 241 -13.96 18.14 16.23
C LEU A 241 -14.97 17.64 17.27
N GLU A 242 -16.14 17.18 16.83
CA GLU A 242 -17.18 16.68 17.73
C GLU A 242 -16.81 15.31 18.31
N GLN A 243 -16.16 14.45 17.52
CA GLN A 243 -15.62 13.18 18.00
C GLN A 243 -14.59 13.41 19.13
N PHE A 244 -13.62 14.31 18.92
CA PHE A 244 -12.64 14.65 19.95
C PHE A 244 -13.28 15.27 21.19
N ARG A 245 -14.25 16.18 21.03
CA ARG A 245 -14.95 16.82 22.15
C ARG A 245 -15.69 15.82 23.03
N THR A 246 -16.35 14.84 22.42
CA THR A 246 -17.06 13.78 23.16
C THR A 246 -16.07 12.94 23.95
N TYR A 247 -15.02 12.44 23.30
CA TYR A 247 -13.96 11.68 23.96
C TYR A 247 -13.34 12.43 25.15
N TRP A 248 -12.97 13.70 24.94
CA TRP A 248 -12.31 14.49 25.99
C TRP A 248 -13.21 14.77 27.20
N LYS A 249 -14.53 14.86 27.02
CA LYS A 249 -15.47 15.01 28.15
C LYS A 249 -15.59 13.74 28.98
N GLU A 250 -15.55 12.58 28.33
CA GLU A 250 -15.60 11.27 28.99
C GLU A 250 -14.35 11.04 29.85
N GLU A 251 -13.16 11.42 29.36
CA GLU A 251 -11.91 11.35 30.13
C GLU A 251 -11.84 12.31 31.33
N GLN A 252 -12.68 13.34 31.36
CA GLN A 252 -12.76 14.29 32.48
C GLN A 252 -13.77 13.87 33.58
N SER A 253 -14.55 12.81 33.35
CA SER A 253 -15.65 12.37 34.22
C SER A 253 -15.23 11.18 35.10
#